data_AF-A0A3B0PLI4-F1
#
_entry.id   AF-A0A3B0PLI4-F1
#
_cell.length_a   1.000
_cell.length_b   1.000
_cell.length_c   1.000
_cell.angle_alpha   90.00
_cell.angle_beta   90.00
_cell.angle_gamma   90.00
#
_symmetry.space_group_name_H-M   'P 1'
#
loop_
_entity.id
_entity.type
_entity.pdbx_description
1 polymer ?
#
loop_
_entity_poly.entity_id
_entity_poly.type
_entity_poly.pdbx_seq_one_letter_code
_entity_poly.pdbx_strand_id
1 'polypeptide(L)'
;MKRKNILKFVSLLAIGSFVMLAAASCTTPVNPTPNPAPTPNPAPTPNPEPTPPSNGGGMNGGDNNPGNGGGIDNSAQQLAAARTALTTLINSRSQNTELYVDYAKIQDTLVKAYDAAEAVLDNTVSTTQNINQAKTTLETAINAAATSKQTFDSQHALLVTAYKDLKTAISNEETTLAVYTQEQFSGIKMHLTALYNAGKALTNRTLETVEGVVLDTQAVVDANTKLREATKEDVLTQQKQNATMLADSFVKQAINKTNITGTTNMAPQPGNYSFVGFSVDINTTANAKNGTNPTW
;
A
#
# COMPACT_ATOMS: atom_id res chain seq x y z
N MET A 1 57.92 1.75 -4.41
CA MET A 1 56.62 1.34 -4.97
C MET A 1 55.52 1.66 -3.97
N LYS A 2 54.40 2.22 -4.43
CA LYS A 2 53.28 2.75 -3.65
C LYS A 2 52.21 1.67 -3.38
N ARG A 3 51.40 1.97 -2.33
CA ARG A 3 49.96 1.67 -2.07
C ARG A 3 49.74 0.66 -0.94
N LYS A 4 48.73 0.79 -0.07
CA LYS A 4 47.76 1.85 0.31
C LYS A 4 47.06 1.29 1.58
N ASN A 5 46.97 2.07 2.65
CA ASN A 5 46.22 1.67 3.85
C ASN A 5 44.71 1.81 3.61
N ILE A 6 43.95 0.78 3.98
CA ILE A 6 42.48 0.75 4.00
C ILE A 6 42.03 1.37 5.33
N LEU A 7 41.37 2.52 5.25
CA LEU A 7 40.73 3.18 6.38
C LEU A 7 39.22 2.90 6.32
N LYS A 8 38.69 2.30 7.39
CA LYS A 8 37.27 2.02 7.60
C LYS A 8 36.56 3.31 8.02
N PHE A 9 35.47 3.67 7.34
CA PHE A 9 34.53 4.68 7.80
C PHE A 9 33.30 4.01 8.42
N VAL A 10 33.19 4.12 9.75
CA VAL A 10 31.95 3.96 10.49
C VAL A 10 31.18 5.26 10.32
N SER A 11 30.03 5.23 9.63
CA SER A 11 29.13 6.38 9.57
C SER A 11 28.12 6.27 10.71
N LEU A 12 28.33 7.12 11.72
CA LEU A 12 27.40 7.46 12.78
C LEU A 12 26.65 8.72 12.30
N LEU A 13 25.36 8.61 12.00
CA LEU A 13 24.49 9.75 11.70
C LEU A 13 23.32 9.69 12.72
N ALA A 14 23.49 10.29 13.90
CA ALA A 14 23.27 11.70 14.23
C ALA A 14 21.77 12.07 14.27
N ILE A 15 21.29 12.12 15.51
CA ILE A 15 19.98 12.56 15.98
C ILE A 15 19.81 14.06 15.66
N GLY A 16 18.70 14.41 15.01
CA GLY A 16 18.31 15.79 14.75
C GLY A 16 16.96 16.09 15.38
N SER A 17 16.98 16.53 16.64
CA SER A 17 15.84 17.15 17.34
C SER A 17 15.44 18.45 16.65
N PHE A 18 14.15 18.64 16.39
CA PHE A 18 13.58 19.97 16.13
C PHE A 18 12.46 20.25 17.12
N VAL A 19 12.68 21.32 17.90
CA VAL A 19 11.70 22.00 18.74
C VAL A 19 10.70 22.69 17.82
N MET A 20 9.39 22.51 18.05
CA MET A 20 8.39 23.43 17.51
C MET A 20 7.65 24.18 18.62
N LEU A 21 7.65 25.47 18.38
CA LEU A 21 7.16 26.63 19.12
C LEU A 21 5.64 26.63 19.19
N ALA A 22 5.09 26.87 20.39
CA ALA A 22 3.66 27.07 20.60
C ALA A 22 3.20 28.39 19.94
N ALA A 23 2.22 28.30 19.04
CA ALA A 23 1.43 29.43 18.59
C ALA A 23 -0.01 29.23 19.07
N ALA A 24 -0.42 30.05 20.04
CA ALA A 24 -1.82 30.26 20.38
C ALA A 24 -2.46 31.07 19.24
N SER A 25 -3.56 30.58 18.67
CA SER A 25 -4.45 31.42 17.86
C SER A 25 -5.89 30.93 17.97
N CYS A 26 -6.78 31.89 18.21
CA CYS A 26 -8.17 31.77 18.59
C CYS A 26 -9.03 31.03 17.56
N THR A 27 -9.83 30.06 18.01
CA THR A 27 -10.90 29.45 17.23
C THR A 27 -12.23 30.14 17.51
N THR A 28 -12.83 30.75 16.49
CA THR A 28 -14.25 31.12 16.46
C THR A 28 -15.12 29.84 16.39
N PRO A 29 -16.28 29.79 17.06
CA PRO A 29 -17.14 28.63 17.04
C PRO A 29 -17.86 28.50 15.69
N VAL A 30 -17.66 27.38 15.00
CA VAL A 30 -18.49 26.98 13.87
C VAL A 30 -19.78 26.34 14.38
N ASN A 31 -20.90 26.91 13.94
CA ASN A 31 -22.26 26.44 14.17
C ASN A 31 -22.44 25.03 13.55
N PRO A 32 -22.94 24.02 14.29
CA PRO A 32 -23.15 22.69 13.72
C PRO A 32 -24.35 22.73 12.76
N THR A 33 -24.09 22.47 11.49
CA THR A 33 -25.13 22.18 10.50
C THR A 33 -25.89 20.91 10.93
N PRO A 34 -27.24 20.88 10.93
CA PRO A 34 -27.99 19.70 11.31
C PRO A 34 -27.66 18.51 10.40
N ASN A 35 -27.28 17.40 11.02
CA ASN A 35 -27.07 16.11 10.34
C ASN A 35 -28.41 15.67 9.69
N PRO A 36 -28.44 15.33 8.38
CA PRO A 36 -29.63 14.74 7.77
C PRO A 36 -29.99 13.42 8.47
N ALA A 37 -31.27 13.27 8.79
CA ALA A 37 -31.81 12.06 9.40
C ALA A 37 -31.47 10.82 8.53
N PRO A 38 -31.14 9.67 9.14
CA PRO A 38 -30.85 8.44 8.41
C PRO A 38 -32.10 8.02 7.61
N THR A 39 -31.93 7.89 6.30
CA THR A 39 -32.91 7.26 5.42
C THR A 39 -33.13 5.81 5.87
N PRO A 40 -34.38 5.33 6.00
CA PRO A 40 -34.64 3.94 6.34
C PRO A 40 -34.02 3.01 5.29
N ASN A 41 -33.19 2.07 5.75
CA ASN A 41 -32.66 1.00 4.92
C ASN A 41 -33.84 0.20 4.34
N PRO A 42 -33.90 -0.07 3.02
CA PRO A 42 -34.92 -0.93 2.44
C PRO A 42 -34.90 -2.29 3.13
N ALA A 43 -36.09 -2.81 3.46
CA ALA A 43 -36.25 -4.13 4.05
C ALA A 43 -35.55 -5.19 3.19
N PRO A 44 -34.92 -6.22 3.80
CA PRO A 44 -34.29 -7.31 3.06
C PRO A 44 -35.31 -7.96 2.12
N THR A 45 -34.99 -8.02 0.83
CA THR A 45 -35.70 -8.86 -0.12
C THR A 45 -35.65 -10.31 0.37
N PRO A 46 -36.78 -11.03 0.49
CA PRO A 46 -36.78 -12.43 0.86
C PRO A 46 -35.94 -13.23 -0.14
N ASN A 47 -34.95 -13.96 0.38
CA ASN A 47 -34.19 -14.94 -0.38
C ASN A 47 -35.20 -15.96 -0.97
N PRO A 48 -35.13 -16.31 -2.27
CA PRO A 48 -36.01 -17.32 -2.84
C PRO A 48 -35.91 -18.62 -2.04
N GLU A 49 -37.07 -19.09 -1.61
CA GLU A 49 -37.29 -20.34 -0.89
C GLU A 49 -36.69 -21.51 -1.69
N PRO A 50 -35.99 -22.45 -1.04
CA PRO A 50 -35.47 -23.63 -1.73
C PRO A 50 -36.63 -24.41 -2.32
N THR A 51 -36.68 -24.53 -3.64
CA THR A 51 -37.59 -25.44 -4.33
C THR A 51 -37.40 -26.86 -3.77
N PRO A 52 -38.44 -27.51 -3.23
CA PRO A 52 -38.34 -28.91 -2.83
C PRO A 52 -38.11 -29.76 -4.08
N PRO A 53 -37.27 -30.81 -4.02
CA PRO A 53 -37.18 -31.76 -5.11
C PRO A 53 -38.54 -32.42 -5.28
N SER A 54 -39.20 -32.13 -6.41
CA SER A 54 -40.34 -32.90 -6.89
C SER A 54 -39.84 -34.31 -7.19
N ASN A 55 -40.17 -35.26 -6.32
CA ASN A 55 -40.21 -36.67 -6.65
C ASN A 55 -41.20 -37.40 -5.74
N GLY A 56 -42.36 -37.74 -6.31
CA GLY A 56 -43.38 -38.63 -5.74
C GLY A 56 -44.79 -38.20 -6.16
N GLY A 57 -45.60 -38.99 -6.86
CA GLY A 57 -45.47 -40.36 -7.32
C GLY A 57 -46.78 -40.87 -7.95
N GLY A 58 -46.75 -42.12 -8.45
CA GLY A 58 -47.90 -42.93 -8.87
C GLY A 58 -47.98 -43.11 -10.40
N MET A 59 -48.00 -44.30 -10.99
CA MET A 59 -48.54 -45.58 -10.52
C MET A 59 -47.95 -46.79 -11.27
N ASN A 60 -48.08 -47.94 -10.62
CA ASN A 60 -48.17 -49.31 -11.13
C ASN A 60 -46.90 -50.08 -11.56
N GLY A 61 -46.52 -51.02 -10.67
CA GLY A 61 -46.75 -52.44 -10.94
C GLY A 61 -45.68 -53.16 -11.77
N GLY A 62 -44.73 -53.78 -11.07
CA GLY A 62 -43.79 -54.71 -11.67
C GLY A 62 -42.95 -55.41 -10.60
N ASP A 63 -43.30 -56.67 -10.34
CA ASP A 63 -42.61 -57.59 -9.46
C ASP A 63 -41.14 -57.77 -9.84
N ASN A 64 -40.22 -57.05 -9.18
CA ASN A 64 -38.81 -57.44 -9.14
C ASN A 64 -38.21 -57.07 -7.78
N ASN A 65 -38.38 -57.98 -6.83
CA ASN A 65 -37.36 -58.20 -5.82
C ASN A 65 -36.19 -58.95 -6.49
N PRO A 66 -35.00 -58.35 -6.61
CA PRO A 66 -33.77 -59.11 -6.51
C PRO A 66 -33.13 -58.77 -5.16
N GLY A 67 -33.05 -59.77 -4.30
CA GLY A 67 -31.98 -59.94 -3.33
C GLY A 67 -31.59 -58.72 -2.51
N ASN A 68 -32.04 -58.72 -1.26
CA ASN A 68 -31.35 -58.05 -0.16
C ASN A 68 -29.85 -58.44 -0.13
N GLY A 69 -29.02 -57.63 -0.80
CA GLY A 69 -27.56 -57.67 -0.81
C GLY A 69 -26.92 -56.26 -0.90
N GLY A 70 -27.72 -55.19 -0.88
CA GLY A 70 -27.34 -53.83 -1.28
C GLY A 70 -26.77 -52.91 -0.18
N GLY A 71 -26.31 -53.44 0.96
CA GLY A 71 -25.75 -52.61 2.04
C GLY A 71 -24.36 -52.03 1.72
N ILE A 72 -23.58 -52.71 0.88
CA ILE A 72 -22.19 -52.34 0.58
C ILE A 72 -22.11 -51.33 -0.57
N ASP A 73 -22.90 -51.52 -1.64
CA ASP A 73 -22.85 -50.67 -2.83
C ASP A 73 -23.28 -49.24 -2.55
N ASN A 74 -24.34 -49.03 -1.77
CA ASN A 74 -24.80 -47.69 -1.39
C ASN A 74 -23.79 -46.98 -0.46
N SER A 75 -23.19 -47.71 0.48
CA SER A 75 -22.20 -47.15 1.42
C SER A 75 -20.90 -46.75 0.72
N ALA A 76 -20.42 -47.57 -0.21
CA ALA A 76 -19.25 -47.27 -1.02
C ALA A 76 -19.48 -46.08 -1.96
N GLN A 77 -20.65 -46.00 -2.60
CA GLN A 77 -21.06 -44.86 -3.42
C GLN A 77 -21.13 -43.56 -2.61
N GLN A 78 -21.71 -43.60 -1.40
CA GLN A 78 -21.77 -42.44 -0.51
C GLN A 78 -20.37 -41.97 -0.08
N LEU A 79 -19.47 -42.89 0.24
CA LEU A 79 -18.08 -42.54 0.57
C LEU A 79 -17.35 -41.90 -0.61
N ALA A 80 -17.51 -42.46 -1.82
CA ALA A 80 -16.91 -41.92 -3.04
C ALA A 80 -17.44 -40.52 -3.36
N ALA A 81 -18.75 -40.30 -3.20
CA ALA A 81 -19.37 -39.00 -3.38
C ALA A 81 -18.87 -37.98 -2.35
N ALA A 82 -18.79 -38.36 -1.07
CA ALA A 82 -18.27 -37.50 -0.01
C ALA A 82 -16.80 -37.10 -0.26
N ARG A 83 -15.96 -38.05 -0.68
CA ARG A 83 -14.56 -37.79 -1.04
C ARG A 83 -14.45 -36.83 -2.22
N THR A 84 -15.23 -37.05 -3.27
CA THR A 84 -15.27 -36.15 -4.45
C THR A 84 -15.66 -34.72 -4.07
N ALA A 85 -16.66 -34.58 -3.20
CA ALA A 85 -17.12 -33.28 -2.74
C ALA A 85 -16.04 -32.56 -1.90
N LEU A 86 -15.35 -33.28 -1.00
CA LEU A 86 -14.24 -32.73 -0.23
C LEU A 86 -13.05 -32.34 -1.12
N THR A 87 -12.67 -33.19 -2.09
CA THR A 87 -11.63 -32.87 -3.08
C THR A 87 -11.97 -31.61 -3.86
N THR A 88 -13.21 -31.46 -4.30
CA THR A 88 -13.66 -30.25 -5.01
C THR A 88 -13.48 -29.00 -4.16
N LEU A 89 -13.83 -29.09 -2.88
CA LEU A 89 -13.64 -27.99 -1.93
C LEU A 89 -12.15 -27.69 -1.70
N ILE A 90 -11.30 -28.70 -1.53
CA ILE A 90 -9.84 -28.53 -1.38
C ILE A 90 -9.23 -27.88 -2.62
N ASN A 91 -9.69 -28.22 -3.82
CA ASN A 91 -9.21 -27.60 -5.06
C ASN A 91 -9.47 -26.09 -5.16
N SER A 92 -10.38 -25.54 -4.34
CA SER A 92 -10.61 -24.09 -4.23
C SER A 92 -9.55 -23.34 -3.39
N ARG A 93 -8.59 -24.07 -2.78
CA ARG A 93 -7.58 -23.53 -1.85
C ARG A 93 -6.87 -22.28 -2.35
N SER A 94 -6.32 -22.31 -3.56
CA SER A 94 -5.57 -21.16 -4.09
C SER A 94 -6.45 -19.92 -4.19
N GLN A 95 -7.65 -20.05 -4.76
CA GLN A 95 -8.60 -18.94 -4.92
C GLN A 95 -9.00 -18.35 -3.56
N ASN A 96 -9.32 -19.21 -2.58
CA ASN A 96 -9.78 -18.73 -1.28
C ASN A 96 -8.63 -18.15 -0.44
N THR A 97 -7.43 -18.71 -0.50
CA THR A 97 -6.29 -18.22 0.30
C THR A 97 -5.67 -16.93 -0.26
N GLU A 98 -5.73 -16.71 -1.57
CA GLU A 98 -5.21 -15.51 -2.23
C GLU A 98 -5.95 -14.24 -1.81
N LEU A 99 -7.25 -14.35 -1.50
CA LEU A 99 -8.07 -13.24 -0.99
C LEU A 99 -7.57 -12.65 0.34
N TYR A 100 -6.75 -13.39 1.07
CA TYR A 100 -6.28 -13.05 2.41
C TYR A 100 -4.77 -12.85 2.49
N VAL A 101 -4.06 -12.68 1.36
CA VAL A 101 -2.59 -12.52 1.35
C VAL A 101 -2.08 -11.36 2.21
N ASP A 102 -2.88 -10.30 2.36
CA ASP A 102 -2.56 -9.16 3.23
C ASP A 102 -3.01 -9.36 4.69
N TYR A 103 -3.66 -10.48 5.05
CA TYR A 103 -4.24 -10.76 6.37
C TYR A 103 -3.67 -12.08 6.92
N ALA A 104 -2.44 -12.04 7.45
CA ALA A 104 -1.68 -13.26 7.71
C ALA A 104 -2.36 -14.23 8.68
N LYS A 105 -3.04 -13.73 9.73
CA LYS A 105 -3.74 -14.59 10.69
C LYS A 105 -4.96 -15.29 10.07
N ILE A 106 -5.76 -14.55 9.30
CA ILE A 106 -6.90 -15.13 8.57
C ILE A 106 -6.40 -16.18 7.57
N GLN A 107 -5.36 -15.84 6.79
CA GLN A 107 -4.78 -16.75 5.81
C GLN A 107 -4.21 -18.02 6.44
N ASP A 108 -3.43 -17.90 7.51
CA ASP A 108 -2.84 -19.03 8.25
C ASP A 108 -3.92 -19.95 8.82
N THR A 109 -4.96 -19.38 9.43
CA THR A 109 -6.09 -20.15 9.96
C THR A 109 -6.79 -20.94 8.85
N LEU A 110 -7.02 -20.30 7.70
CA LEU A 110 -7.66 -20.94 6.56
C LEU A 110 -6.77 -22.03 5.95
N VAL A 111 -5.47 -21.78 5.80
CA VAL A 111 -4.48 -22.76 5.32
C VAL A 111 -4.47 -23.99 6.21
N LYS A 112 -4.43 -23.83 7.53
CA LYS A 112 -4.50 -24.94 8.49
C LYS A 112 -5.80 -25.76 8.37
N ALA A 113 -6.92 -25.11 8.09
CA ALA A 113 -8.19 -25.80 7.85
C ALA A 113 -8.16 -26.64 6.56
N TYR A 114 -7.54 -26.12 5.50
CA TYR A 114 -7.30 -26.88 4.27
C TYR A 114 -6.37 -28.07 4.53
N ASP A 115 -5.25 -27.88 5.22
CA ASP A 115 -4.30 -28.96 5.53
C ASP A 115 -4.96 -30.05 6.39
N ALA A 116 -5.79 -29.67 7.36
CA ALA A 116 -6.54 -30.62 8.18
C ALA A 116 -7.57 -31.42 7.36
N ALA A 117 -8.27 -30.77 6.43
CA ALA A 117 -9.21 -31.43 5.54
C ALA A 117 -8.52 -32.40 4.56
N GLU A 118 -7.37 -32.00 4.03
CA GLU A 118 -6.51 -32.82 3.17
C GLU A 118 -5.99 -34.05 3.92
N ALA A 119 -5.53 -33.90 5.16
CA ALA A 119 -5.12 -35.03 6.00
C ALA A 119 -6.25 -36.06 6.23
N VAL A 120 -7.50 -35.61 6.39
CA VAL A 120 -8.66 -36.52 6.52
C VAL A 120 -9.00 -37.19 5.19
N LEU A 121 -8.85 -36.48 4.07
CA LEU A 121 -9.06 -37.02 2.73
C LEU A 121 -8.01 -38.10 2.41
N ASP A 122 -6.73 -37.84 2.69
CA ASP A 122 -5.62 -38.76 2.38
C ASP A 122 -5.63 -40.01 3.26
N ASN A 123 -6.28 -39.94 4.42
CA ASN A 123 -6.44 -41.09 5.29
C ASN A 123 -7.40 -42.13 4.66
N THR A 124 -6.84 -43.28 4.28
CA THR A 124 -7.56 -44.39 3.64
C THR A 124 -8.59 -45.05 4.55
N VAL A 125 -8.46 -44.92 5.87
CA VAL A 125 -9.43 -45.46 6.84
C VAL A 125 -10.56 -44.50 7.20
N SER A 126 -10.54 -43.27 6.68
CA SER A 126 -11.61 -42.28 6.92
C SER A 126 -12.97 -42.80 6.43
N THR A 127 -13.94 -42.80 7.35
CA THR A 127 -15.33 -43.16 7.08
C THR A 127 -16.08 -42.02 6.38
N THR A 128 -17.26 -42.29 5.82
CA THR A 128 -18.15 -41.27 5.24
C THR A 128 -18.44 -40.14 6.23
N GLN A 129 -18.62 -40.47 7.51
CA GLN A 129 -18.82 -39.48 8.57
C GLN A 129 -17.59 -38.59 8.78
N ASN A 130 -16.37 -39.15 8.76
CA ASN A 130 -15.15 -38.37 8.89
C ASN A 130 -14.98 -37.39 7.73
N ILE A 131 -15.22 -37.85 6.49
CA ILE A 131 -15.12 -37.02 5.28
C ILE A 131 -16.15 -35.90 5.31
N ASN A 132 -17.41 -36.19 5.65
CA ASN A 132 -18.45 -35.17 5.75
C ASN A 132 -18.15 -34.14 6.85
N GLN A 133 -17.65 -34.58 8.02
CA GLN A 133 -17.26 -33.67 9.08
C GLN A 133 -16.09 -32.76 8.64
N ALA A 134 -15.10 -33.29 7.94
CA ALA A 134 -13.99 -32.50 7.40
C ALA A 134 -14.48 -31.47 6.37
N LYS A 135 -15.39 -31.86 5.47
CA LYS A 135 -16.04 -30.94 4.53
C LYS A 135 -16.76 -29.80 5.24
N THR A 136 -17.65 -30.10 6.19
CA THR A 136 -18.39 -29.07 6.94
C THR A 136 -17.45 -28.18 7.75
N THR A 137 -16.38 -28.73 8.31
CA THR A 137 -15.37 -27.96 9.04
C THR A 137 -14.64 -26.98 8.11
N LEU A 138 -14.25 -27.42 6.91
CA LEU A 138 -13.60 -26.57 5.92
C LEU A 138 -14.55 -25.49 5.38
N GLU A 139 -15.81 -25.82 5.08
CA GLU A 139 -16.85 -24.84 4.70
C GLU A 139 -17.03 -23.76 5.78
N THR A 140 -17.05 -24.19 7.05
CA THR A 140 -17.15 -23.28 8.19
C THR A 140 -15.93 -22.36 8.28
N ALA A 141 -14.72 -22.90 8.08
CA ALA A 141 -13.49 -22.11 8.09
C ALA A 141 -13.42 -21.09 6.95
N ILE A 142 -13.87 -21.45 5.74
CA ILE A 142 -13.97 -20.54 4.59
C ILE A 142 -14.91 -19.38 4.91
N ASN A 143 -16.10 -19.67 5.46
CA ASN A 143 -17.05 -18.63 5.86
C ASN A 143 -16.50 -17.75 7.00
N ALA A 144 -15.84 -18.36 7.99
CA ALA A 144 -15.22 -17.65 9.10
C ALA A 144 -14.10 -16.70 8.63
N ALA A 145 -13.31 -17.08 7.62
CA ALA A 145 -12.30 -16.21 7.02
C ALA A 145 -12.93 -14.95 6.41
N ALA A 146 -14.05 -15.11 5.67
CA ALA A 146 -14.77 -13.98 5.08
C ALA A 146 -15.33 -13.03 6.14
N THR A 147 -15.97 -13.58 7.19
CA THR A 147 -16.49 -12.77 8.32
C THR A 147 -15.38 -12.09 9.11
N SER A 148 -14.26 -12.79 9.34
CA SER A 148 -13.10 -12.23 10.04
C SER A 148 -12.51 -11.05 9.28
N LYS A 149 -12.40 -11.16 7.95
CA LYS A 149 -11.95 -10.05 7.10
C LYS A 149 -12.90 -8.86 7.16
N GLN A 150 -14.22 -9.08 7.06
CA GLN A 150 -15.20 -7.99 7.19
C GLN A 150 -15.08 -7.28 8.56
N THR A 151 -14.87 -8.06 9.62
CA THR A 151 -14.68 -7.55 10.98
C THR A 151 -13.40 -6.72 11.08
N PHE A 152 -12.28 -7.25 10.61
CA PHE A 152 -11.00 -6.54 10.57
C PHE A 152 -11.12 -5.23 9.79
N ASP A 153 -11.67 -5.27 8.58
CA ASP A 153 -11.83 -4.11 7.71
C ASP A 153 -12.68 -3.02 8.37
N SER A 154 -13.73 -3.40 9.09
CA SER A 154 -14.61 -2.47 9.80
C SER A 154 -13.91 -1.83 11.00
N GLN A 155 -13.12 -2.61 11.75
CA GLN A 155 -12.40 -2.12 12.94
C GLN A 155 -11.17 -1.27 12.57
N HIS A 156 -10.56 -1.54 11.42
CA HIS A 156 -9.31 -0.93 10.97
C HIS A 156 -9.46 -0.19 9.63
N ALA A 157 -10.62 0.43 9.40
CA ALA A 157 -10.97 1.07 8.13
C ALA A 157 -9.91 2.08 7.62
N LEU A 158 -9.34 2.89 8.52
CA LEU A 158 -8.28 3.85 8.18
C LEU A 158 -6.99 3.15 7.71
N LEU A 159 -6.58 2.09 8.40
CA LEU A 159 -5.40 1.31 8.02
C LEU A 159 -5.61 0.64 6.67
N VAL A 160 -6.75 -0.05 6.48
CA VAL A 160 -7.05 -0.77 5.24
C VAL A 160 -7.08 0.18 4.05
N THR A 161 -7.68 1.36 4.22
CA THR A 161 -7.72 2.40 3.18
C THR A 161 -6.30 2.91 2.89
N ALA A 162 -5.56 3.36 3.91
CA ALA A 162 -4.23 3.93 3.73
C ALA A 162 -3.23 2.91 3.14
N TYR A 163 -3.33 1.64 3.53
CA TYR A 163 -2.48 0.56 3.01
C TYR A 163 -2.76 0.27 1.53
N LYS A 164 -4.03 0.22 1.12
CA LYS A 164 -4.41 0.07 -0.30
C LYS A 164 -3.93 1.26 -1.13
N ASP A 165 -4.18 2.48 -0.66
CA ASP A 165 -3.74 3.70 -1.33
C ASP A 165 -2.22 3.73 -1.49
N LEU A 166 -1.48 3.33 -0.44
CA LEU A 166 -0.03 3.26 -0.47
C LEU A 166 0.48 2.23 -1.50
N LYS A 167 -0.13 1.03 -1.56
CA LYS A 167 0.20 0.02 -2.60
C LYS A 167 -0.04 0.58 -4.00
N THR A 168 -1.17 1.25 -4.23
CA THR A 168 -1.46 1.88 -5.51
C THR A 168 -0.44 2.98 -5.84
N ALA A 169 -0.09 3.84 -4.88
CA ALA A 169 0.93 4.86 -5.09
C ALA A 169 2.29 4.24 -5.46
N ILE A 170 2.72 3.18 -4.75
CA ILE A 170 3.96 2.45 -5.03
C ILE A 170 3.97 1.83 -6.43
N SER A 171 2.83 1.34 -6.94
CA SER A 171 2.77 0.77 -8.31
C SER A 171 3.10 1.80 -9.41
N ASN A 172 3.04 3.09 -9.11
CA ASN A 172 3.40 4.17 -10.04
C ASN A 172 4.87 4.59 -9.94
N GLU A 173 5.71 3.92 -9.14
CA GLU A 173 7.11 4.28 -8.89
C GLU A 173 7.89 4.42 -10.20
N GLU A 174 7.87 3.40 -11.06
CA GLU A 174 8.65 3.38 -12.29
C GLU A 174 8.27 4.56 -13.20
N THR A 175 6.97 4.75 -13.45
CA THR A 175 6.44 5.85 -14.26
C THR A 175 6.82 7.21 -13.66
N THR A 176 6.71 7.36 -12.34
CA THR A 176 7.04 8.61 -11.66
C THR A 176 8.53 8.93 -11.77
N LEU A 177 9.41 7.94 -11.58
CA LEU A 177 10.86 8.16 -11.56
C LEU A 177 11.48 8.29 -12.95
N ALA A 178 10.82 7.79 -14.00
CA ALA A 178 11.32 7.81 -15.38
C ALA A 178 11.63 9.22 -15.92
N VAL A 179 10.92 10.26 -15.42
CA VAL A 179 11.09 11.64 -15.89
C VAL A 179 12.20 12.42 -15.15
N TYR A 180 12.89 11.80 -14.19
CA TYR A 180 13.94 12.42 -13.36
C TYR A 180 15.31 11.78 -13.57
N THR A 181 15.62 11.35 -14.79
CA THR A 181 16.89 10.67 -15.13
C THR A 181 18.06 11.61 -15.36
N GLN A 182 17.79 12.88 -15.68
CA GLN A 182 18.82 13.89 -15.90
C GLN A 182 19.52 14.27 -14.58
N GLU A 183 20.81 14.61 -14.66
CA GLU A 183 21.66 14.87 -13.48
C GLU A 183 21.10 15.99 -12.59
N GLN A 184 20.56 17.06 -13.19
CA GLN A 184 19.98 18.17 -12.40
C GLN A 184 18.76 17.75 -11.56
N PHE A 185 18.12 16.63 -11.87
CA PHE A 185 16.97 16.11 -11.13
C PHE A 185 17.34 15.02 -10.11
N SER A 186 18.64 14.72 -9.93
CA SER A 186 19.12 13.66 -9.03
C SER A 186 18.62 13.80 -7.59
N GLY A 187 18.52 15.01 -7.06
CA GLY A 187 17.98 15.28 -5.72
C GLY A 187 16.49 14.92 -5.60
N ILE A 188 15.69 15.28 -6.61
CA ILE A 188 14.25 14.93 -6.68
C ILE A 188 14.11 13.41 -6.73
N LYS A 189 14.85 12.75 -7.64
CA LYS A 189 14.84 11.30 -7.78
C LYS A 189 15.24 10.59 -6.49
N MET A 190 16.28 11.06 -5.81
CA MET A 190 16.76 10.48 -4.54
C MET A 190 15.70 10.58 -3.45
N HIS A 191 15.06 11.74 -3.31
CA HIS A 191 13.99 11.95 -2.33
C HIS A 191 12.79 11.04 -2.60
N LEU A 192 12.27 11.02 -3.83
CA LEU A 192 11.15 10.16 -4.21
C LEU A 192 11.48 8.67 -4.01
N THR A 193 12.67 8.23 -4.42
CA THR A 193 13.13 6.84 -4.22
C THR A 193 13.12 6.47 -2.73
N ALA A 194 13.56 7.37 -1.85
CA ALA A 194 13.53 7.12 -0.40
C ALA A 194 12.09 6.96 0.13
N LEU A 195 11.15 7.80 -0.35
CA LEU A 195 9.73 7.69 0.02
C LEU A 195 9.10 6.39 -0.49
N TYR A 196 9.36 6.00 -1.75
CA TYR A 196 8.90 4.73 -2.29
C TYR A 196 9.46 3.54 -1.50
N ASN A 197 10.75 3.56 -1.13
CA ASN A 197 11.36 2.51 -0.32
C ASN A 197 10.75 2.43 1.09
N ALA A 198 10.47 3.58 1.73
CA ALA A 198 9.78 3.61 3.01
C ALA A 198 8.36 3.02 2.90
N GLY A 199 7.63 3.34 1.84
CA GLY A 199 6.33 2.75 1.54
C GLY A 199 6.42 1.23 1.35
N LYS A 200 7.36 0.76 0.52
CA LYS A 200 7.60 -0.67 0.26
C LYS A 200 7.92 -1.44 1.53
N ALA A 201 8.71 -0.86 2.44
CA ALA A 201 9.03 -1.49 3.72
C ALA A 201 7.77 -1.76 4.58
N LEU A 202 6.75 -0.92 4.46
CA LEU A 202 5.46 -1.11 5.12
C LEU A 202 4.57 -2.11 4.38
N THR A 203 4.46 -2.00 3.05
CA THR A 203 3.60 -2.88 2.24
C THR A 203 4.15 -4.28 2.01
N ASN A 204 5.41 -4.53 2.37
CA ASN A 204 5.98 -5.88 2.46
C ASN A 204 5.52 -6.64 3.72
N ARG A 205 4.86 -5.94 4.65
CA ARG A 205 4.22 -6.53 5.83
C ARG A 205 2.73 -6.66 5.57
N THR A 206 2.11 -7.68 6.15
CA THR A 206 0.65 -7.84 6.17
C THR A 206 -0.01 -6.83 7.10
N LEU A 207 -1.32 -6.60 6.90
CA LEU A 207 -2.16 -5.74 7.75
C LEU A 207 -2.23 -6.23 9.20
N GLU A 208 -2.12 -7.54 9.37
CA GLU A 208 -1.97 -8.22 10.66
C GLU A 208 -0.96 -9.37 10.54
N THR A 209 -0.18 -9.62 11.58
CA THR A 209 0.69 -10.82 11.66
C THR A 209 -0.13 -12.05 12.02
N VAL A 210 0.47 -13.25 11.93
CA VAL A 210 -0.17 -14.52 12.32
C VAL A 210 -0.59 -14.51 13.80
N GLU A 211 0.16 -13.82 14.64
CA GLU A 211 -0.13 -13.63 16.06
C GLU A 211 -1.26 -12.60 16.31
N GLY A 212 -1.72 -11.91 15.26
CA GLY A 212 -2.75 -10.87 15.34
C GLY A 212 -2.20 -9.49 15.72
N VAL A 213 -0.90 -9.24 15.51
CA VAL A 213 -0.34 -7.90 15.71
C VAL A 213 -0.70 -7.05 14.49
N VAL A 214 -1.49 -6.00 14.71
CA VAL A 214 -1.94 -5.08 13.66
C VAL A 214 -0.80 -4.16 13.22
N LEU A 215 -0.69 -3.92 11.92
CA LEU A 215 0.28 -2.98 11.34
C LEU A 215 0.03 -1.56 11.87
N ASP A 216 1.11 -0.82 12.14
CA ASP A 216 1.02 0.55 12.66
C ASP A 216 0.28 1.45 11.66
N THR A 217 -0.94 1.85 12.05
CA THR A 217 -1.82 2.67 11.22
C THR A 217 -1.22 4.04 10.94
N GLN A 218 -0.58 4.67 11.93
CA GLN A 218 -0.03 6.00 11.77
C GLN A 218 1.18 5.97 10.85
N ALA A 219 2.04 4.96 10.97
CA ALA A 219 3.18 4.81 10.07
C ALA A 219 2.75 4.66 8.60
N VAL A 220 1.68 3.90 8.33
CA VAL A 220 1.12 3.72 6.98
C VAL A 220 0.49 5.01 6.47
N VAL A 221 -0.30 5.69 7.29
CA VAL A 221 -0.92 6.99 6.95
C VAL A 221 0.16 8.03 6.64
N ASP A 222 1.19 8.14 7.47
CA ASP A 222 2.28 9.10 7.29
C ASP A 222 3.08 8.83 6.02
N ALA A 223 3.39 7.56 5.75
CA ALA A 223 4.09 7.17 4.52
C ALA A 223 3.25 7.49 3.27
N ASN A 224 1.95 7.17 3.30
CA ASN A 224 1.03 7.48 2.21
C ASN A 224 0.92 8.99 1.99
N THR A 225 0.71 9.77 3.05
CA THR A 225 0.63 11.24 2.96
C THR A 225 1.91 11.82 2.41
N LYS A 226 3.09 11.46 2.95
CA LYS A 226 4.38 11.98 2.47
C LYS A 226 4.61 11.67 1.00
N LEU A 227 4.32 10.44 0.57
CA LEU A 227 4.48 10.04 -0.83
C LEU A 227 3.51 10.82 -1.73
N ARG A 228 2.22 10.86 -1.37
CA ARG A 228 1.21 11.60 -2.14
C ARG A 228 1.56 13.07 -2.27
N GLU A 229 1.92 13.74 -1.18
CA GLU A 229 2.34 15.15 -1.18
C GLU A 229 3.57 15.38 -2.07
N ALA A 230 4.59 14.52 -1.97
CA ALA A 230 5.81 14.64 -2.78
C ALA A 230 5.57 14.36 -4.27
N THR A 231 4.56 13.57 -4.59
CA THR A 231 4.20 13.21 -5.99
C THR A 231 3.14 14.13 -6.61
N LYS A 232 2.65 15.15 -5.90
CA LYS A 232 1.69 16.09 -6.48
C LYS A 232 2.32 16.82 -7.67
N GLU A 233 1.51 17.02 -8.71
CA GLU A 233 1.96 17.60 -9.97
C GLU A 233 2.51 19.02 -9.82
N ASP A 234 1.88 19.86 -9.00
CA ASP A 234 2.33 21.23 -8.71
C ASP A 234 3.67 21.24 -7.96
N VAL A 235 3.81 20.39 -6.95
CA VAL A 235 5.07 20.21 -6.19
C VAL A 235 6.20 19.79 -7.12
N LEU A 236 5.97 18.76 -7.94
CA LEU A 236 6.95 18.23 -8.87
C LEU A 236 7.30 19.22 -9.98
N THR A 237 6.31 19.93 -10.52
CA THR A 237 6.52 20.97 -11.55
C THR A 237 7.38 22.10 -11.00
N GLN A 238 7.08 22.59 -9.80
CA GLN A 238 7.87 23.64 -9.17
C GLN A 238 9.30 23.17 -8.87
N GLN A 239 9.48 21.94 -8.38
CA GLN A 239 10.80 21.38 -8.13
C GLN A 239 11.61 21.22 -9.42
N LYS A 240 10.98 20.77 -10.52
CA LYS A 240 11.62 20.71 -11.84
C LYS A 240 12.08 22.07 -12.32
N GLN A 241 11.19 23.08 -12.28
CA GLN A 241 11.54 24.45 -12.67
C GLN A 241 12.71 24.98 -11.86
N ASN A 242 12.70 24.77 -10.54
CA ASN A 242 13.79 25.21 -9.67
C ASN A 242 15.12 24.49 -10.00
N ALA A 243 15.08 23.18 -10.23
CA ALA A 243 16.25 22.40 -10.60
C ALA A 243 16.81 22.80 -11.98
N THR A 244 15.96 23.04 -12.97
CA THR A 244 16.35 23.55 -14.29
C THR A 244 16.94 24.95 -14.17
N MET A 245 16.28 25.87 -13.44
CA MET A 245 16.83 27.21 -13.23
C MET A 245 18.19 27.16 -12.56
N LEU A 246 18.40 26.31 -11.55
CA LEU A 246 19.68 26.17 -10.87
C LEU A 246 20.79 25.60 -11.77
N ALA A 247 20.45 24.66 -12.66
CA ALA A 247 21.41 24.05 -13.59
C ALA A 247 21.80 24.99 -14.73
N ASP A 248 20.80 25.66 -15.32
CA ASP A 248 20.97 26.44 -16.56
C ASP A 248 21.23 27.93 -16.28
N SER A 249 21.00 28.40 -15.06
CA SER A 249 21.08 29.82 -14.74
C SER A 249 21.48 30.07 -13.28
N PHE A 250 21.82 31.32 -12.99
CA PHE A 250 21.87 31.79 -11.61
C PHE A 250 21.39 33.23 -11.54
N VAL A 251 20.71 33.56 -10.44
CA VAL A 251 20.29 34.94 -10.18
C VAL A 251 21.51 35.70 -9.68
N LYS A 252 21.99 36.66 -10.48
CA LYS A 252 23.00 37.62 -10.04
C LYS A 252 22.28 38.80 -9.40
N GLN A 253 22.38 38.92 -8.08
CA GLN A 253 21.95 40.14 -7.40
C GLN A 253 23.13 41.11 -7.32
N ALA A 254 22.97 42.29 -7.92
CA ALA A 254 23.91 43.39 -7.79
C ALA A 254 23.38 44.39 -6.78
N ILE A 255 24.24 44.85 -5.87
CA ILE A 255 23.92 45.93 -4.93
C ILE A 255 24.22 47.26 -5.64
N ASN A 256 23.24 48.14 -5.76
CA ASN A 256 23.45 49.54 -6.16
C ASN A 256 23.24 50.48 -4.96
N LYS A 257 23.51 51.78 -5.11
CA LYS A 257 23.49 52.75 -3.99
C LYS A 257 22.13 52.90 -3.29
N THR A 258 21.03 52.49 -3.91
CA THR A 258 19.67 52.67 -3.39
C THR A 258 18.90 51.35 -3.21
N ASN A 259 19.23 50.31 -3.99
CA ASN A 259 18.43 49.10 -4.15
C ASN A 259 19.34 47.87 -4.36
N ILE A 260 18.83 46.68 -4.03
CA ILE A 260 19.33 45.43 -4.60
C ILE A 260 18.61 45.21 -5.93
N THR A 261 19.37 45.08 -7.03
CA THR A 261 18.82 44.82 -8.37
C THR A 261 19.25 43.44 -8.85
N GLY A 262 18.29 42.56 -9.14
CA GLY A 262 18.54 41.23 -9.70
C GLY A 262 18.50 41.22 -11.22
N THR A 263 19.45 40.52 -11.86
CA THR A 263 19.34 40.11 -13.27
C THR A 263 19.55 38.61 -13.38
N THR A 264 18.71 37.94 -14.16
CA THR A 264 18.84 36.50 -14.46
C THR A 264 19.98 36.33 -15.46
N ASN A 265 21.03 35.61 -15.09
CA ASN A 265 22.10 35.26 -16.02
C ASN A 265 21.89 33.84 -16.52
N MET A 266 21.83 33.66 -17.84
CA MET A 266 21.59 32.36 -18.51
C MET A 266 22.89 31.56 -18.71
N ALA A 267 24.00 32.01 -18.12
CA ALA A 267 25.24 31.25 -18.10
C ALA A 267 25.19 30.18 -16.99
N PRO A 268 25.82 29.00 -17.19
CA PRO A 268 25.98 27.99 -16.16
C PRO A 268 26.59 28.60 -14.90
N GLN A 269 26.16 28.12 -13.72
CA GLN A 269 26.72 28.58 -12.46
C GLN A 269 28.23 28.28 -12.40
N PRO A 270 29.11 29.29 -12.22
CA PRO A 270 30.54 29.06 -12.07
C PRO A 270 30.86 28.18 -10.86
N GLY A 271 31.73 27.19 -11.01
CA GLY A 271 32.03 26.19 -9.96
C GLY A 271 32.65 26.74 -8.66
N ASN A 272 33.10 28.00 -8.65
CA ASN A 272 33.66 28.68 -7.48
C ASN A 272 32.78 29.88 -7.09
N TYR A 273 31.61 29.64 -6.49
CA TYR A 273 30.88 30.69 -5.79
C TYR A 273 31.06 30.54 -4.28
N SER A 274 31.68 31.56 -3.68
CA SER A 274 31.42 31.96 -2.29
C SER A 274 30.57 33.23 -2.34
N PHE A 275 29.86 33.57 -1.25
CA PHE A 275 29.26 34.89 -1.10
C PHE A 275 30.38 35.94 -1.02
N VAL A 276 30.87 36.39 -2.17
CA VAL A 276 31.79 37.53 -2.26
C VAL A 276 30.94 38.80 -2.33
N GLY A 277 30.78 39.45 -1.19
CA GLY A 277 30.27 40.81 -1.13
C GLY A 277 31.32 41.76 -1.69
N PHE A 278 31.09 42.32 -2.87
CA PHE A 278 31.93 43.39 -3.40
C PHE A 278 31.29 44.73 -3.01
N SER A 279 31.97 45.48 -2.15
CA SER A 279 31.73 46.92 -2.06
C SER A 279 32.40 47.57 -3.28
N VAL A 280 31.62 48.03 -4.25
CA VAL A 280 32.14 49.02 -5.21
C VAL A 280 32.43 50.30 -4.44
N ASP A 281 33.61 50.88 -4.65
CA ASP A 281 33.96 52.15 -4.03
C ASP A 281 32.95 53.22 -4.49
N ILE A 282 32.22 53.77 -3.52
CA ILE A 282 31.06 54.63 -3.74
C ILE A 282 31.51 56.04 -4.17
N ASN A 283 32.83 56.31 -4.10
CA ASN A 283 33.40 57.66 -4.07
C ASN A 283 34.23 58.08 -5.29
N THR A 284 34.24 57.34 -6.41
CA THR A 284 34.91 57.83 -7.62
C THR A 284 34.00 58.80 -8.39
N THR A 285 34.00 60.07 -7.98
CA THR A 285 33.80 61.19 -8.90
C THR A 285 34.97 61.23 -9.87
N ALA A 286 34.94 60.38 -10.89
CA ALA A 286 35.79 60.53 -12.06
C ALA A 286 35.02 60.04 -13.27
N ASN A 287 34.92 60.91 -14.27
CA ASN A 287 34.43 60.62 -15.61
C ASN A 287 35.09 59.35 -16.18
N ALA A 288 34.48 58.19 -15.98
CA ALA A 288 34.78 56.99 -16.74
C ALA A 288 33.63 56.78 -17.74
N LYS A 289 33.76 57.43 -18.91
CA LYS A 289 33.19 56.88 -20.13
C LYS A 289 33.73 55.44 -20.28
N ASN A 290 32.88 54.52 -20.74
CA ASN A 290 33.05 53.07 -20.89
C ASN A 290 32.91 52.23 -19.61
N GLY A 291 31.70 51.72 -19.38
CA GLY A 291 31.33 50.41 -19.94
C GLY A 291 32.10 49.16 -19.49
N THR A 292 32.98 49.22 -18.50
CA THR A 292 33.60 48.01 -17.96
C THR A 292 32.80 47.48 -16.78
N ASN A 293 31.79 46.67 -17.10
CA ASN A 293 31.41 45.60 -16.18
C ASN A 293 32.68 44.84 -15.78
N PRO A 294 32.83 44.40 -14.52
CA PRO A 294 33.92 43.50 -14.15
C PRO A 294 33.85 42.27 -15.07
N THR A 295 34.86 42.14 -15.91
CA THR A 295 35.03 41.01 -16.83
C THR A 295 35.48 39.79 -16.04
N TRP A 296 34.74 38.70 -16.20
CA TRP A 296 35.11 37.34 -15.78
C TRP A 296 35.54 36.60 -17.03
#